data_AF-A0A3S1R3W2-F1
#
_entry.id   AF-A0A3S1R3W2-F1
#
_cell.length_a   1.000
_cell.length_b   1.000
_cell.length_c   1.000
_cell.angle_alpha   90.00
_cell.angle_beta   90.00
_cell.angle_gamma   90.00
#
_symmetry.space_group_name_H-M   'P 1'
#
loop_
_entity.id
_entity.type
_entity.pdbx_description
1 polymer ?
#
loop_
_entity_poly.entity_id
_entity_poly.type
_entity_poly.pdbx_seq_one_letter_code
_entity_poly.pdbx_strand_id
1 'polypeptide(L)'
;MDFSAVNWLAVVVAAVVAWLFGAAWYTTLSKPWLKAAKLDPATMKRSPLPFIISFIAELVMVLVLSLVVGAMTGGEPSLIAGLIFAFVLWLGFVATTLSVNHRYEGFGWDLTLIDAGHWLGVLLLIGAVIGWFGAPAG
;
A
#
# COMPACT_ATOMS: atom_id res chain seq x y z
N MET A 1 5.24 -19.10 -10.20
CA MET A 1 4.23 -18.04 -10.09
C MET A 1 3.53 -17.95 -11.44
N ASP A 2 2.22 -18.15 -11.45
CA ASP A 2 1.42 -18.15 -12.67
C ASP A 2 0.82 -16.76 -12.89
N PHE A 3 1.25 -16.09 -13.96
CA PHE A 3 0.78 -14.74 -14.32
C PHE A 3 -0.52 -14.77 -15.13
N SER A 4 -0.95 -15.94 -15.60
CA SER A 4 -2.23 -16.07 -16.32
C SER A 4 -3.43 -15.81 -15.40
N ALA A 5 -3.26 -16.00 -14.09
CA ALA A 5 -4.26 -15.69 -13.07
C ALA A 5 -4.34 -14.19 -12.69
N VAL A 6 -3.52 -13.32 -13.29
CA VAL A 6 -3.49 -11.89 -12.97
C VAL A 6 -4.45 -11.11 -13.86
N ASN A 7 -5.44 -10.46 -13.25
CA ASN A 7 -6.28 -9.49 -13.93
C ASN A 7 -5.55 -8.14 -14.07
N TRP A 8 -4.96 -7.91 -15.25
CA TRP A 8 -4.17 -6.69 -15.52
C TRP A 8 -4.97 -5.39 -15.42
N LEU A 9 -6.28 -5.43 -15.68
CA LEU A 9 -7.13 -4.27 -15.47
C LEU A 9 -7.26 -3.96 -13.97
N ALA A 10 -7.47 -4.99 -13.15
CA ALA A 10 -7.49 -4.86 -11.69
C ALA A 10 -6.16 -4.29 -11.17
N VAL A 11 -5.02 -4.70 -11.76
CA VAL A 11 -3.70 -4.19 -11.37
C VAL A 11 -3.60 -2.67 -11.56
N VAL A 12 -3.97 -2.18 -12.74
CA VAL A 12 -3.90 -0.73 -13.03
C VAL A 12 -4.87 0.04 -12.14
N VAL A 13 -6.11 -0.43 -12.00
CA VAL A 13 -7.13 0.24 -11.18
C VAL A 13 -6.72 0.28 -9.72
N ALA A 14 -6.22 -0.84 -9.16
CA ALA A 14 -5.79 -0.92 -7.77
C ALA A 14 -4.62 0.03 -7.48
N ALA A 15 -3.64 0.11 -8.39
CA ALA A 15 -2.52 1.05 -8.25
C ALA A 15 -2.99 2.50 -8.26
N VAL A 16 -3.89 2.90 -9.17
CA VAL A 16 -4.43 4.27 -9.18
C VAL A 16 -5.22 4.59 -7.91
N VAL A 17 -6.06 3.65 -7.44
CA VAL A 17 -6.86 3.85 -6.22
C VAL A 17 -5.96 3.98 -4.99
N ALA A 18 -4.96 3.12 -4.84
CA ALA A 18 -3.97 3.20 -3.76
C ALA A 18 -3.21 4.53 -3.78
N TRP A 19 -2.78 4.97 -4.96
CA TRP A 19 -1.96 6.17 -5.10
C TRP A 19 -2.74 7.43 -4.76
N LEU A 20 -3.99 7.53 -5.23
CA LEU A 20 -4.89 8.62 -4.88
C LEU A 20 -5.23 8.62 -3.39
N PHE A 21 -5.39 7.45 -2.78
CA PHE A 21 -5.57 7.34 -1.33
C PHE A 21 -4.35 7.87 -0.59
N GLY A 22 -3.13 7.51 -1.00
CA GLY A 22 -1.90 8.02 -0.38
C GLY A 22 -1.79 9.55 -0.47
N ALA A 23 -2.09 10.12 -1.64
CA ALA A 23 -2.14 11.56 -1.82
C ALA A 23 -3.17 12.22 -0.87
N ALA A 24 -4.37 11.64 -0.75
CA ALA A 24 -5.40 12.14 0.15
C ALA A 24 -5.00 12.01 1.64
N TRP A 25 -4.38 10.90 2.02
CA TRP A 25 -3.92 10.63 3.38
C TRP A 25 -2.90 11.66 3.85
N TYR A 26 -1.81 11.85 3.09
CA TYR A 26 -0.75 12.79 3.46
C TYR A 26 -1.14 14.25 3.26
N THR A 27 -2.13 14.56 2.41
CA THR A 27 -2.73 15.89 2.36
C THR A 27 -3.51 16.17 3.65
N THR A 28 -4.35 15.23 4.07
CA THR A 28 -5.24 15.38 5.24
C THR A 28 -4.46 15.38 6.56
N LEU A 29 -3.46 14.51 6.69
CA LEU A 29 -2.61 14.36 7.88
C LEU A 29 -1.27 15.11 7.75
N SER A 30 -1.17 16.07 6.84
CA SER A 30 0.06 16.82 6.55
C SER A 30 0.71 17.40 7.80
N LYS A 31 -0.05 18.12 8.64
CA LYS A 31 0.46 18.76 9.87
C LYS A 31 1.04 17.76 10.89
N PRO A 32 0.27 16.75 11.36
CA PRO A 32 0.81 15.78 12.30
C PRO A 32 1.95 14.95 11.70
N TRP A 33 1.91 14.62 10.41
CA TRP A 33 2.99 13.92 9.72
C TRP A 33 4.29 14.73 9.70
N LEU A 34 4.26 15.99 9.26
CA LEU A 34 5.44 16.86 9.24
C LEU A 34 6.09 16.99 10.62
N LYS A 35 5.27 17.16 11.66
CA LYS A 35 5.74 17.21 13.06
C LYS A 35 6.41 15.90 13.46
N ALA A 36 5.77 14.77 13.19
CA ALA A 36 6.27 13.45 13.57
C ALA A 36 7.55 13.06 12.82
N ALA A 37 7.62 13.42 11.53
CA ALA A 37 8.78 13.24 10.65
C ALA A 37 9.89 14.27 10.90
N LYS A 38 9.68 15.26 11.78
CA LYS A 38 10.61 16.35 12.10
C LYS A 38 11.02 17.16 10.85
N LEU A 39 10.08 17.34 9.92
CA LEU A 39 10.29 18.07 8.67
C LEU A 39 9.77 19.50 8.77
N ASP A 40 10.58 20.46 8.32
CA ASP A 40 10.17 21.86 8.18
C ASP A 40 9.68 22.14 6.74
N PRO A 41 8.37 22.39 6.54
CA PRO A 41 7.82 22.67 5.22
C PRO A 41 8.43 23.92 4.55
N ALA A 42 9.00 24.86 5.31
CA ALA A 42 9.67 26.03 4.73
C ALA A 42 10.98 25.69 4.00
N THR A 43 11.61 24.56 4.37
CA THR A 43 12.88 24.10 3.80
C THR A 43 12.71 22.99 2.77
N MET A 44 11.50 22.40 2.68
CA MET A 44 11.23 21.30 1.77
C MET A 44 11.19 21.75 0.31
N LYS A 45 11.96 21.07 -0.53
CA LYS A 45 11.88 21.23 -1.98
C LYS A 45 10.70 20.44 -2.53
N ARG A 46 9.90 21.08 -3.41
CA ARG A 46 8.89 20.36 -4.18
C ARG A 46 9.58 19.53 -5.25
N SER A 47 9.40 18.21 -5.18
CA SER A 47 9.88 17.27 -6.19
C SER A 47 8.75 16.31 -6.55
N PRO A 48 8.52 16.03 -7.85
CA PRO A 48 7.57 15.00 -8.26
C PRO A 48 8.12 13.59 -8.02
N LEU A 49 9.41 13.44 -7.74
CA LEU A 49 10.08 12.14 -7.67
C LEU A 49 9.48 11.18 -6.63
N PRO A 50 9.14 11.59 -5.39
CA PRO A 50 8.51 10.70 -4.42
C PRO A 50 7.16 10.14 -4.89
N PHE A 51 6.38 10.93 -5.65
CA PHE A 51 5.09 10.49 -6.19
C PHE A 51 5.26 9.44 -7.29
N ILE A 52 6.31 9.57 -8.11
CA ILE A 52 6.63 8.57 -9.14
C ILE A 52 7.13 7.28 -8.48
N ILE A 53 8.00 7.41 -7.48
CA ILE A 53 8.52 6.26 -6.72
C ILE A 53 7.38 5.52 -6.02
N SER A 54 6.45 6.24 -5.36
CA SER A 54 5.33 5.61 -4.67
C SER A 54 4.40 4.87 -5.65
N PHE A 55 4.08 5.48 -6.79
CA PHE A 55 3.24 4.82 -7.80
C PHE A 55 3.87 3.54 -8.35
N ILE A 56 5.18 3.55 -8.63
CA ILE A 56 5.91 2.35 -9.09
C ILE A 56 5.94 1.30 -7.99
N ALA A 57 6.20 1.68 -6.74
CA ALA A 57 6.19 0.77 -5.61
C ALA A 57 4.81 0.12 -5.43
N GLU A 58 3.74 0.89 -5.56
CA GLU A 58 2.37 0.40 -5.48
C GLU A 58 2.02 -0.55 -6.62
N LEU A 59 2.46 -0.31 -7.87
CA LEU A 59 2.32 -1.28 -8.96
C LEU A 59 2.97 -2.62 -8.62
N VAL A 60 4.15 -2.60 -8.01
CA VAL A 60 4.83 -3.82 -7.55
C VAL A 60 4.02 -4.49 -6.44
N MET A 61 3.53 -3.73 -5.46
CA MET A 61 2.70 -4.27 -4.37
C MET A 61 1.42 -4.91 -4.90
N VAL A 62 0.74 -4.27 -5.85
CA VAL A 62 -0.48 -4.77 -6.48
C VAL A 62 -0.20 -6.09 -7.20
N LEU A 63 0.89 -6.16 -7.96
CA LEU A 63 1.28 -7.38 -8.67
C LEU A 63 1.57 -8.50 -7.68
N VAL A 64 2.37 -8.24 -6.65
CA VAL A 64 2.71 -9.24 -5.63
C VAL A 64 1.46 -9.71 -4.89
N LEU A 65 0.58 -8.80 -4.48
CA LEU A 65 -0.66 -9.17 -3.80
C LEU A 65 -1.59 -9.98 -4.72
N SER A 66 -1.66 -9.65 -6.01
CA SER A 66 -2.42 -10.41 -7.00
C SER A 66 -1.91 -11.85 -7.11
N LEU A 67 -0.58 -12.03 -7.16
CA LEU A 67 0.05 -13.35 -7.23
C LEU A 67 -0.17 -14.15 -5.94
N VAL A 68 -0.07 -13.51 -4.77
CA VAL A 68 -0.32 -14.16 -3.47
C VAL A 68 -1.77 -14.60 -3.36
N VAL A 69 -2.72 -13.69 -3.61
CA VAL A 69 -4.15 -14.02 -3.52
C VAL A 69 -4.51 -15.09 -4.55
N GLY A 70 -4.07 -14.96 -5.81
CA GLY A 70 -4.31 -15.96 -6.85
C GLY A 70 -3.76 -17.33 -6.48
N ALA A 71 -2.52 -17.42 -5.99
CA ALA A 71 -1.92 -18.68 -5.57
C ALA A 71 -2.66 -19.32 -4.39
N MET A 72 -3.11 -18.52 -3.42
CA MET A 72 -3.79 -19.00 -2.21
C MET A 72 -5.26 -19.35 -2.43
N THR A 73 -5.86 -18.87 -3.51
CA THR A 73 -7.28 -19.08 -3.85
C THR A 73 -7.47 -20.00 -5.06
N GLY A 74 -6.40 -20.58 -5.60
CA GLY A 74 -6.49 -21.45 -6.78
C GLY A 74 -6.87 -20.71 -8.07
N GLY A 75 -6.54 -19.41 -8.16
CA GLY A 75 -6.91 -18.55 -9.29
C GLY A 75 -8.27 -17.87 -9.16
N GLU A 76 -8.98 -18.05 -8.04
CA GLU A 76 -10.31 -17.46 -7.78
C GLU A 76 -10.26 -16.41 -6.66
N PRO A 77 -9.66 -15.22 -6.90
CA PRO A 77 -9.59 -14.18 -5.89
C PRO A 77 -11.00 -13.70 -5.49
N SER A 78 -11.20 -13.47 -4.19
CA SER A 78 -12.44 -12.91 -3.65
C SER A 78 -12.14 -11.70 -2.76
N LEU A 79 -13.15 -10.85 -2.56
CA LEU A 79 -13.03 -9.65 -1.71
C LEU A 79 -12.50 -9.99 -0.31
N ILE A 80 -13.03 -11.03 0.33
CA ILE A 80 -12.62 -11.44 1.67
C ILE A 80 -11.16 -11.93 1.67
N ALA A 81 -10.78 -12.78 0.70
CA ALA A 81 -9.40 -13.25 0.60
C ALA A 81 -8.43 -12.09 0.38
N GLY A 82 -8.76 -11.16 -0.52
CA GLY A 82 -7.96 -9.97 -0.80
C GLY A 82 -7.73 -9.12 0.44
N LEU A 83 -8.77 -8.86 1.23
CA LEU A 83 -8.66 -8.10 2.48
C LEU A 83 -7.83 -8.83 3.55
N ILE A 84 -8.02 -10.15 3.72
CA ILE A 84 -7.27 -10.94 4.69
C ILE A 84 -5.78 -10.95 4.35
N PHE A 85 -5.43 -11.27 3.09
CA PHE A 85 -4.02 -11.32 2.68
C PHE A 85 -3.37 -9.93 2.70
N ALA A 86 -4.09 -8.88 2.32
CA ALA A 86 -3.63 -7.50 2.48
C ALA A 86 -3.28 -7.19 3.94
N PHE A 87 -4.19 -7.51 4.87
CA PHE A 87 -3.98 -7.26 6.30
C PHE A 87 -2.81 -8.07 6.87
N VAL A 88 -2.71 -9.36 6.53
CA VAL A 88 -1.65 -10.24 7.03
C VAL A 88 -0.27 -9.79 6.50
N LEU A 89 -0.17 -9.45 5.21
CA LEU A 89 1.09 -8.95 4.64
C LEU A 89 1.47 -7.58 5.18
N TRP A 90 0.48 -6.69 5.37
CA TRP A 90 0.69 -5.42 6.07
C TRP A 90 1.23 -5.66 7.48
N LEU A 91 0.57 -6.50 8.26
CA LEU A 91 0.92 -6.73 9.66
C LEU A 91 2.31 -7.37 9.76
N GLY A 92 2.57 -8.42 8.96
CA GLY A 92 3.78 -9.21 9.02
C GLY A 92 5.03 -8.51 8.49
N PHE A 93 4.90 -7.69 7.44
CA PHE A 93 6.04 -7.08 6.75
C PHE A 93 6.10 -5.55 6.84
N VAL A 94 4.97 -4.85 6.85
CA VAL A 94 4.98 -3.38 6.80
C VAL A 94 4.96 -2.79 8.20
N ALA A 95 3.96 -3.16 9.01
CA ALA A 95 3.79 -2.64 10.35
C ALA A 95 4.99 -2.98 11.26
N THR A 96 5.48 -4.22 11.19
CA THR A 96 6.67 -4.65 11.92
C THR A 96 7.92 -3.88 11.49
N THR A 97 8.21 -3.82 10.19
CA THR A 97 9.41 -3.13 9.67
C THR A 97 9.39 -1.64 9.97
N LEU A 98 8.27 -0.95 9.77
CA LEU A 98 8.17 0.48 10.10
C LEU A 98 8.31 0.72 11.60
N SER A 99 7.75 -0.15 12.44
CA SER A 99 7.91 -0.04 13.90
C SER A 99 9.38 -0.10 14.28
N VAL A 100 10.10 -1.11 13.78
CA VAL A 100 11.52 -1.33 14.07
C VAL A 100 12.37 -0.18 13.54
N ASN A 101 12.22 0.19 12.26
CA ASN A 101 13.03 1.23 11.62
C ASN A 101 12.87 2.57 12.34
N HIS A 102 11.63 3.00 12.57
CA HIS A 102 11.37 4.26 13.27
C HIS A 102 11.92 4.29 14.69
N ARG A 103 11.97 3.14 15.40
CA ARG A 103 12.63 3.08 16.72
C ARG A 103 14.13 3.33 16.60
N TYR A 104 14.80 2.67 15.66
CA TYR A 104 16.25 2.84 15.44
C TYR A 104 16.62 4.23 14.93
N GLU A 105 15.76 4.85 14.15
CA GLU A 105 15.93 6.22 13.64
C GLU A 105 15.59 7.31 14.68
N GLY A 106 15.09 6.92 15.86
CA GLY A 106 14.75 7.87 16.94
C GLY A 106 13.47 8.68 16.68
N PHE A 107 12.54 8.12 15.91
CA PHE A 107 11.19 8.67 15.72
C PHE A 107 10.20 8.16 16.78
N GLY A 108 9.17 8.96 17.04
CA GLY A 108 8.10 8.63 18.00
C GLY A 108 7.06 7.66 17.41
N TRP A 109 6.18 7.10 18.24
CA TRP A 109 5.11 6.19 17.75
C TRP A 109 4.11 6.88 16.83
N ASP A 110 3.95 8.20 16.94
CA ASP A 110 3.09 9.00 16.06
C ASP A 110 3.42 8.79 14.58
N LEU A 111 4.72 8.85 14.20
CA LEU A 111 5.13 8.63 12.81
C LEU A 111 4.82 7.21 12.36
N THR A 112 5.07 6.23 13.23
CA THR A 112 4.78 4.82 12.95
C THR A 112 3.29 4.59 12.73
N LEU A 113 2.42 5.17 13.54
CA LEU A 113 0.97 5.03 13.38
C LEU A 113 0.46 5.69 12.10
N ILE A 114 1.01 6.87 11.76
CA ILE A 114 0.63 7.59 10.52
C ILE A 114 1.06 6.80 9.28
N ASP A 115 2.31 6.36 9.23
CA ASP A 115 2.85 5.69 8.04
C ASP A 115 2.36 4.23 7.95
N ALA A 116 2.30 3.49 9.06
CA ALA A 116 1.74 2.15 9.04
C ALA A 116 0.23 2.18 8.73
N GLY A 117 -0.51 3.17 9.25
CA GLY A 117 -1.92 3.36 8.92
C GLY A 117 -2.15 3.69 7.44
N HIS A 118 -1.30 4.54 6.85
CA HIS A 118 -1.30 4.80 5.41
C HIS A 118 -1.15 3.49 4.62
N TRP A 119 -0.11 2.71 4.91
CA TRP A 119 0.15 1.49 4.15
C TRP A 119 -0.87 0.39 4.40
N LEU A 120 -1.53 0.38 5.56
CA LEU A 120 -2.69 -0.49 5.80
C LEU A 120 -3.81 -0.14 4.82
N GLY A 121 -4.18 1.14 4.73
CA GLY A 121 -5.21 1.61 3.81
C GLY A 121 -4.88 1.28 2.36
N VAL A 122 -3.63 1.53 1.94
CA VAL A 122 -3.13 1.17 0.60
C VAL A 122 -3.31 -0.32 0.33
N LEU A 123 -2.78 -1.20 1.18
CA LEU A 123 -2.85 -2.64 0.95
C LEU A 123 -4.28 -3.17 0.98
N LEU A 124 -5.13 -2.68 1.90
CA LEU A 124 -6.54 -3.07 1.94
C LEU A 124 -7.29 -2.65 0.68
N LEU A 125 -7.06 -1.45 0.15
CA LEU A 125 -7.67 -1.00 -1.09
C LEU A 125 -7.20 -1.84 -2.28
N ILE A 126 -5.91 -2.15 -2.35
CA ILE A 126 -5.35 -3.04 -3.37
C ILE A 126 -6.03 -4.42 -3.28
N GLY A 127 -6.05 -5.02 -2.09
CA GLY A 127 -6.67 -6.34 -1.87
C GLY A 127 -8.15 -6.35 -2.20
N ALA A 128 -8.87 -5.28 -1.85
CA ALA A 128 -10.29 -5.13 -2.15
C ALA A 128 -10.55 -5.05 -3.66
N VAL A 129 -9.78 -4.26 -4.40
CA VAL A 129 -9.91 -4.13 -5.86
C VAL A 129 -9.59 -5.46 -6.56
N ILE A 130 -8.50 -6.12 -6.19
CA ILE A 130 -8.13 -7.44 -6.75
C ILE A 130 -9.25 -8.45 -6.50
N GLY A 131 -9.73 -8.54 -5.25
CA GLY A 131 -10.79 -9.47 -4.87
C GLY A 131 -12.16 -9.14 -5.47
N TRP A 132 -12.43 -7.87 -5.77
CA TRP A 132 -13.66 -7.43 -6.44
C TRP A 132 -13.67 -7.76 -7.93
N PHE A 133 -12.55 -7.52 -8.62
CA PHE A 133 -12.43 -7.81 -10.05
C PHE A 133 -12.40 -9.31 -10.35
N GLY A 134 -11.94 -10.13 -9.40
CA GLY A 134 -11.92 -11.58 -9.56
C GLY A 134 -10.87 -12.04 -10.58
N ALA A 135 -10.99 -13.30 -10.99
CA ALA A 135 -10.12 -13.91 -12.00
C ALA A 135 -10.18 -13.13 -13.33
N PRO A 136 -9.10 -13.10 -14.14
CA PRO A 136 -9.15 -12.56 -15.48
C PRO A 136 -10.22 -13.27 -16.32
N ALA A 137 -10.92 -12.53 -17.18
CA ALA A 137 -11.87 -13.13 -18.11
C ALA A 137 -11.12 -14.09 -19.03
N GLY A 138 -11.49 -15.37 -18.99
CA GLY A 138 -10.92 -16.45 -19.80
C GLY A 138 -11.32 -16.38 -21.26
#